data_AF-A0A7Y4WBT3-F1
#
_entry.id   AF-A0A7Y4WBT3-F1
#
_cell.length_a   1.000
_cell.length_b   1.000
_cell.length_c   1.000
_cell.angle_alpha   90.00
_cell.angle_beta   90.00
_cell.angle_gamma   90.00
#
_symmetry.space_group_name_H-M   'P 1'
#
loop_
_entity.id
_entity.type
_entity.pdbx_description
1 polymer ?
#
loop_
_entity_poly.entity_id
_entity_poly.type
_entity_poly.pdbx_seq_one_letter_code
_entity_poly.pdbx_strand_id
1 'polypeptide(L)'
;MESDEEALRRAIVTISQSDPLTKLLEQVKLGRMKPTDAGLRAVTDSWVGTYRKVIESGGFTSQALRRIDPTPRVAIMIECGVLTAEQQAVTDLRASFERAAAAAATE
;
A
#
# COMPACT_ATOMS: atom_id res chain seq x y z
N MET A 1 -5.03 -24.10 10.30
CA MET A 1 -4.15 -22.94 10.46
C MET A 1 -3.71 -22.58 9.06
N GLU A 2 -4.02 -21.38 8.58
CA GLU A 2 -3.49 -20.89 7.30
C GLU A 2 -1.95 -20.82 7.45
N SER A 3 -1.21 -21.33 6.47
CA SER A 3 0.25 -21.20 6.50
C SER A 3 0.63 -19.73 6.29
N ASP A 4 1.71 -19.25 6.90
CA ASP A 4 2.22 -17.88 6.72
C ASP A 4 2.39 -17.52 5.24
N GLU A 5 2.73 -18.50 4.40
CA GLU A 5 2.85 -18.31 2.95
C GLU A 5 1.48 -18.10 2.27
N GLU A 6 0.44 -18.78 2.72
CA GLU A 6 -0.93 -18.61 2.20
C GLU A 6 -1.48 -17.24 2.58
N ALA A 7 -1.26 -16.82 3.83
CA ALA A 7 -1.62 -15.49 4.33
C ALA A 7 -0.90 -14.39 3.52
N LEU A 8 0.41 -14.56 3.27
CA LEU A 8 1.18 -13.62 2.45
C LEU A 8 0.70 -13.59 0.99
N ARG A 9 0.41 -14.74 0.39
CA ARG A 9 -0.12 -14.80 -0.99
C ARG A 9 -1.46 -14.06 -1.08
N ARG A 10 -2.36 -14.31 -0.13
CA ARG A 10 -3.66 -13.62 -0.06
C ARG A 10 -3.48 -12.11 0.09
N ALA A 11 -2.60 -11.67 0.98
CA ALA A 11 -2.27 -10.26 1.17
C ALA A 11 -1.80 -9.59 -0.12
N ILE A 12 -0.85 -10.23 -0.82
CA ILE A 12 -0.33 -9.73 -2.11
C ILE A 12 -1.47 -9.60 -3.13
N VAL A 13 -2.33 -10.61 -3.24
CA VAL A 13 -3.48 -10.58 -4.16
C VAL A 13 -4.43 -9.43 -3.80
N THR A 14 -4.82 -9.30 -2.54
CA THR A 14 -5.73 -8.24 -2.06
C THR A 14 -5.17 -6.84 -2.32
N ILE A 15 -3.89 -6.61 -2.03
CA ILE A 15 -3.22 -5.32 -2.30
C ILE A 15 -3.16 -5.04 -3.81
N SER A 16 -2.81 -6.04 -4.61
CA SER A 16 -2.59 -5.88 -6.05
C SER A 16 -3.89 -5.67 -6.83
N GLN A 17 -5.00 -6.25 -6.38
CA GLN A 17 -6.32 -6.09 -7.02
C GLN A 17 -6.79 -4.64 -7.04
N SER A 18 -6.38 -3.83 -6.06
CA SER A 18 -6.75 -2.42 -5.95
C SER A 18 -5.60 -1.46 -6.31
N ASP A 19 -4.47 -1.97 -6.83
CA ASP A 19 -3.26 -1.18 -7.07
C ASP A 19 -3.47 -0.13 -8.19
N PRO A 20 -3.42 1.18 -7.87
CA PRO A 20 -3.62 2.23 -8.86
C PRO A 20 -2.48 2.36 -9.87
N LEU A 21 -1.29 1.77 -9.60
CA LEU A 21 -0.13 1.84 -10.48
C LEU A 21 -0.37 1.21 -11.85
N THR A 22 -1.10 0.08 -11.87
CA THR A 22 -1.23 -0.75 -13.08
C THR A 22 -2.07 -0.11 -14.18
N LYS A 23 -2.94 0.85 -13.85
CA LYS A 23 -3.88 1.43 -14.83
C LYS A 23 -3.98 2.95 -14.75
N LEU A 24 -4.23 3.49 -13.56
CA LEU A 24 -4.59 4.90 -13.43
C LEU A 24 -3.34 5.78 -13.39
N LEU A 25 -2.29 5.35 -12.71
CA LEU A 25 -1.04 6.12 -12.66
C LEU A 25 -0.38 6.24 -14.04
N GLU A 26 -0.49 5.21 -14.88
CA GLU A 26 -0.01 5.29 -16.26
C GLU A 26 -0.75 6.39 -17.05
N GLN A 27 -2.08 6.53 -16.86
CA GLN A 27 -2.83 7.62 -17.50
C GLN A 27 -2.39 9.00 -16.99
N VAL A 28 -2.03 9.12 -15.71
CA VAL A 28 -1.47 10.35 -15.13
C VAL A 28 -0.12 10.69 -15.78
N LYS A 29 0.79 9.71 -15.88
CA LYS A 29 2.10 9.89 -16.51
C LYS A 29 2.00 10.28 -17.98
N LEU A 30 0.97 9.79 -18.68
CA LEU A 30 0.68 10.14 -20.08
C LEU A 30 -0.08 11.48 -20.23
N GLY A 31 -0.41 12.18 -19.13
CA GLY A 31 -1.17 13.44 -19.15
C GLY A 31 -2.65 13.29 -19.53
N ARG A 32 -3.17 12.06 -19.55
CA ARG A 32 -4.58 11.74 -19.89
C ARG A 32 -5.51 11.84 -18.69
N MET A 33 -4.96 11.84 -17.48
CA MET A 33 -5.66 11.97 -16.21
C MET A 33 -4.91 12.96 -15.33
N LYS A 34 -5.63 13.82 -14.60
CA LYS A 34 -5.00 14.72 -13.63
C LYS A 34 -4.76 13.97 -12.32
N PRO A 35 -3.63 14.20 -11.64
CA PRO A 35 -3.39 13.62 -10.31
C PRO A 35 -4.47 13.98 -9.29
N THR A 36 -5.14 15.13 -9.49
CA THR A 36 -6.18 15.67 -8.61
C THR A 36 -7.59 15.17 -8.96
N ASP A 37 -7.75 14.29 -9.95
CA ASP A 37 -9.07 13.79 -10.34
C ASP A 37 -9.72 13.02 -9.19
N ALA A 38 -10.98 13.35 -8.89
CA ALA A 38 -11.69 12.79 -7.74
C ALA A 38 -11.77 11.25 -7.76
N GLY A 39 -11.93 10.67 -8.96
CA GLY A 39 -11.95 9.21 -9.13
C GLY A 39 -10.60 8.56 -8.80
N LEU A 40 -9.49 9.18 -9.21
CA LEU A 40 -8.15 8.70 -8.87
C LEU A 40 -7.87 8.80 -7.38
N ARG A 41 -8.29 9.92 -6.77
CA ARG A 41 -8.16 10.11 -5.32
C ARG A 41 -8.92 9.04 -4.54
N ALA A 42 -10.17 8.77 -4.91
CA ALA A 42 -10.98 7.75 -4.26
C ALA A 42 -10.36 6.35 -4.37
N VAL A 43 -9.82 5.98 -5.54
CA VAL A 43 -9.13 4.70 -5.72
C VAL A 43 -7.88 4.62 -4.87
N THR A 44 -7.08 5.69 -4.84
CA THR A 44 -5.82 5.71 -4.09
C THR A 44 -6.06 5.69 -2.58
N ASP A 45 -7.03 6.45 -2.07
CA ASP A 45 -7.42 6.43 -0.65
C ASP A 45 -7.92 5.03 -0.23
N SER A 46 -8.73 4.39 -1.08
CA SER A 46 -9.20 3.01 -0.86
C SER A 46 -8.05 2.00 -0.84
N TRP A 47 -7.08 2.15 -1.75
CA TRP A 47 -5.89 1.30 -1.80
C TRP A 47 -5.03 1.45 -0.55
N VAL A 48 -4.74 2.68 -0.11
CA VAL A 48 -3.98 2.95 1.13
C VAL A 48 -4.68 2.33 2.34
N GLY A 49 -6.01 2.49 2.45
CA GLY A 49 -6.81 1.90 3.52
C GLY A 49 -6.81 0.37 3.49
N THR A 50 -6.86 -0.24 2.30
CA THR A 50 -6.78 -1.70 2.12
C THR A 50 -5.41 -2.22 2.54
N TYR A 51 -4.35 -1.56 2.11
CA TYR A 51 -2.97 -1.93 2.45
C TYR A 51 -2.76 -1.91 3.97
N ARG A 52 -3.19 -0.82 4.62
CA ARG A 52 -3.07 -0.68 6.07
C ARG A 52 -3.78 -1.82 6.80
N LYS A 53 -5.03 -2.13 6.42
CA LYS A 53 -5.79 -3.22 7.03
C LYS A 53 -5.07 -4.56 6.89
N VAL A 54 -4.53 -4.86 5.71
CA VAL A 54 -3.79 -6.10 5.46
C VAL A 54 -2.57 -6.21 6.39
N ILE A 55 -1.80 -5.13 6.56
CA ILE A 55 -0.66 -5.08 7.48
C ILE A 55 -1.12 -5.30 8.93
N GLU A 56 -2.15 -4.57 9.37
CA GLU A 56 -2.63 -4.62 10.76
C GLU A 56 -3.24 -5.98 11.14
N SER A 57 -3.86 -6.69 10.19
CA SER A 57 -4.51 -7.99 10.45
C SER A 57 -3.61 -9.20 10.21
N GLY A 58 -2.48 -9.02 9.53
CA GLY A 58 -1.76 -10.13 8.89
C GLY A 58 -0.84 -10.95 9.79
N GLY A 59 -0.36 -10.38 10.91
CA GLY A 59 0.58 -11.08 11.81
C GLY A 59 1.83 -11.59 11.08
N PHE A 60 2.33 -10.82 10.11
CA PHE A 60 3.36 -11.27 9.19
C PHE A 60 4.76 -11.31 9.82
N THR A 61 5.54 -12.33 9.46
CA THR A 61 6.96 -12.39 9.77
C THR A 61 7.75 -11.23 9.13
N SER A 62 8.93 -10.96 9.66
CA SER A 62 9.87 -9.97 9.10
C SER A 62 10.22 -10.21 7.62
N GLN A 63 10.20 -11.46 7.16
CA GLN A 63 10.43 -11.79 5.74
C GLN A 63 9.19 -11.48 4.89
N ALA A 64 7.99 -11.81 5.39
CA ALA A 64 6.74 -11.52 4.69
C ALA A 64 6.51 -10.01 4.57
N LEU A 65 6.73 -9.23 5.64
CA LEU A 65 6.59 -7.78 5.64
C LEU A 65 7.47 -7.10 4.58
N ARG A 66 8.74 -7.53 4.43
CA ARG A 66 9.63 -7.00 3.38
C ARG A 66 9.08 -7.19 1.95
N ARG A 67 8.27 -8.22 1.72
CA ARG A 67 7.66 -8.48 0.39
C ARG A 67 6.42 -7.63 0.13
N ILE A 68 5.79 -7.13 1.18
CA ILE A 68 4.64 -6.21 1.13
C ILE A 68 5.02 -4.84 1.72
N ASP A 69 6.26 -4.41 1.51
CA ASP A 69 6.67 -3.05 1.87
C ASP A 69 5.88 -2.05 1.02
N PRO A 70 5.08 -1.14 1.63
CA PRO A 70 4.34 -0.14 0.88
C PRO A 70 5.23 0.97 0.32
N THR A 71 6.44 1.17 0.87
CA THR A 71 7.30 2.33 0.62
C THR A 71 7.58 2.57 -0.87
N PRO A 72 7.99 1.57 -1.68
CA PRO A 72 8.30 1.81 -3.09
C PRO A 72 7.09 2.28 -3.88
N ARG A 73 5.91 1.74 -3.59
CA ARG A 73 4.66 2.09 -4.30
C ARG A 73 4.17 3.47 -3.89
N VAL A 74 4.21 3.79 -2.60
CA VAL A 74 3.83 5.11 -2.08
C VAL A 74 4.74 6.20 -2.65
N ALA A 75 6.05 5.95 -2.74
CA ALA A 75 7.00 6.90 -3.33
C ALA A 75 6.62 7.26 -4.78
N ILE A 76 6.33 6.26 -5.61
CA ILE A 76 5.90 6.47 -7.00
C ILE A 76 4.61 7.29 -7.09
N MET A 77 3.65 7.06 -6.19
CA MET A 77 2.39 7.81 -6.16
C MET A 77 2.58 9.27 -5.74
N ILE A 78 3.53 9.53 -4.83
CA ILE A 78 3.92 10.89 -4.42
C ILE A 78 4.63 11.61 -5.58
N GLU A 79 5.57 10.94 -6.26
CA GLU A 79 6.28 11.51 -7.43
C GLU A 79 5.31 11.92 -8.54
N CYS A 80 4.23 11.16 -8.72
CA CYS A 80 3.19 11.48 -9.70
C CYS A 80 2.16 12.52 -9.21
N GLY A 81 2.32 13.03 -7.99
CA GLY A 81 1.43 14.03 -7.39
C GLY A 81 0.04 13.51 -6.98
N VAL A 82 -0.14 12.20 -6.93
CA VAL A 82 -1.42 11.56 -6.55
C VAL A 82 -1.58 11.49 -5.04
N LEU A 83 -0.49 11.20 -4.34
CA LEU A 83 -0.37 11.27 -2.89
C LEU A 83 0.56 12.42 -2.50
N THR A 84 0.49 12.82 -1.23
CA THR A 84 1.52 13.68 -0.63
C THR A 84 2.06 13.01 0.63
N ALA A 85 3.32 13.26 0.95
CA ALA A 85 3.96 12.68 2.13
C ALA A 85 3.28 13.10 3.45
N GLU A 86 2.62 14.27 3.45
CA GLU A 86 1.97 14.88 4.62
C GLU A 86 0.52 14.39 4.79
N GLN A 87 -0.03 13.63 3.85
CA GLN A 87 -1.37 13.07 4.00
C GLN A 87 -1.42 12.10 5.18
N GLN A 88 -2.43 12.27 6.04
CA GLN A 88 -2.63 11.43 7.22
C GLN A 88 -2.68 9.94 6.86
N ALA A 89 -3.35 9.57 5.77
CA ALA A 89 -3.45 8.19 5.34
C ALA A 89 -2.08 7.56 4.99
N VAL A 90 -1.17 8.34 4.39
CA VAL A 90 0.21 7.91 4.10
C VAL A 90 1.01 7.74 5.39
N THR A 91 0.88 8.71 6.30
CA THR A 91 1.53 8.67 7.61
C THR A 91 1.07 7.46 8.43
N ASP A 92 -0.23 7.21 8.46
CA ASP A 92 -0.84 6.08 9.17
C ASP A 92 -0.39 4.73 8.59
N LEU A 93 -0.30 4.62 7.26
CA LEU A 93 0.17 3.40 6.60
C LEU A 93 1.62 3.11 6.98
N ARG A 94 2.50 4.12 6.93
CA ARG A 94 3.91 4.00 7.32
C ARG A 94 4.05 3.59 8.78
N ALA A 95 3.35 4.27 9.69
CA ALA A 95 3.36 3.94 11.10
C ALA A 95 2.83 2.53 11.39
N SER A 96 1.85 2.05 10.61
CA SER A 96 1.32 0.69 10.76
C SER A 96 2.32 -0.36 10.29
N PHE A 97 3.03 -0.10 9.18
CA PHE A 97 4.11 -0.97 8.72
C PHE A 97 5.27 -1.03 9.70
N GLU A 98 5.72 0.14 10.20
CA GLU A 98 6.82 0.22 11.18
C GLU A 98 6.48 -0.52 12.47
N ARG A 99 5.25 -0.40 12.97
CA ARG A 99 4.78 -1.17 14.13
C ARG A 99 4.78 -2.67 13.88
N ALA A 100 4.28 -3.11 12.73
CA ALA A 100 4.28 -4.53 12.36
C ALA A 100 5.72 -5.08 12.23
N ALA A 101 6.62 -4.31 11.63
CA ALA A 101 8.02 -4.68 11.48
C ALA A 101 8.76 -4.75 12.84
N ALA A 102 8.47 -3.82 13.75
CA ALA A 102 9.02 -3.85 15.10
C ALA A 102 8.53 -5.07 15.89
N ALA A 103 7.24 -5.39 15.81
CA ALA A 103 6.67 -6.59 16.45
C ALA A 103 7.34 -7.87 15.91
N ALA A 104 7.44 -8.01 14.59
CA ALA A 104 8.02 -9.18 13.94
C ALA A 104 9.55 -9.30 14.10
N ALA A 105 10.23 -8.28 14.63
CA ALA A 105 11.66 -8.32 14.97
C ALA A 105 11.92 -8.79 16.41
N THR A 106 10.89 -8.84 17.24
CA THR A 106 10.95 -9.34 18.63
C THR A 106 10.56 -10.80 18.75
N GLU A 107 10.08 -11.41 17.66
CA GLU A 107 9.70 -12.83 17.55
C GLU A 107 10.88 -13.73 17.15
#